data_AF-A0A094G4P2-F1
#
_entry.id   AF-A0A094G4P2-F1
#
_cell.length_a   1.000
_cell.length_b   1.000
_cell.length_c   1.000
_cell.angle_alpha   90.00
_cell.angle_beta   90.00
_cell.angle_gamma   90.00
#
_symmetry.space_group_name_H-M   'P 1'
#
loop_
_entity.id
_entity.type
_entity.pdbx_description
1 polymer ?
#
loop_
_entity_poly.entity_id
_entity_poly.type
_entity_poly.pdbx_seq_one_letter_code
_entity_poly.pdbx_strand_id
1 'polypeptide(L)' 'MIETGIEKIKRTAPWPRPREGHNDVASDITTPETVRFQGMRVAYFCLDRDRTESNLVSNRIVSLKEDAKKA' A
#
# COMPACT_ATOMS: atom_id res chain seq x y z
N MET A 1 4.57 -15.89 1.15
CA MET A 1 3.12 -15.77 1.39
C MET A 1 2.88 -14.43 2.08
N ILE A 2 2.31 -13.46 1.36
CA ILE A 2 1.93 -12.12 1.86
C ILE A 2 0.45 -12.10 2.31
N GLU A 3 -0.31 -13.11 1.90
CA GLU A 3 -1.76 -13.24 1.98
C GLU A 3 -2.29 -13.16 3.42
N THR A 4 -1.61 -13.75 4.40
CA THR A 4 -2.06 -13.71 5.81
C THR A 4 -1.96 -12.29 6.39
N GLY A 5 -0.97 -11.50 5.98
CA GLY A 5 -0.75 -10.15 6.50
C GLY A 5 -1.55 -9.06 5.79
N ILE A 6 -1.85 -9.26 4.50
CA ILE A 6 -2.46 -8.22 3.66
C ILE A 6 -3.89 -7.86 4.07
N GLU A 7 -4.66 -8.81 4.60
CA GLU A 7 -6.03 -8.56 5.05
C GLU A 7 -6.08 -7.54 6.18
N LYS A 8 -5.14 -7.63 7.13
CA LYS A 8 -5.02 -6.66 8.22
C LYS A 8 -4.68 -5.28 7.65
N ILE A 9 -3.77 -5.21 6.68
CA ILE A 9 -3.35 -3.96 6.05
C ILE A 9 -4.52 -3.31 5.30
N LYS A 10 -5.32 -4.09 4.56
CA LYS A 10 -6.55 -3.62 3.89
C LYS A 10 -7.54 -3.01 4.88
N ARG A 11 -7.74 -3.65 6.04
CA ARG A 11 -8.65 -3.17 7.11
C ARG A 11 -8.15 -1.90 7.80
N THR A 12 -6.84 -1.69 7.87
CA THR A 12 -6.23 -0.52 8.52
C THR A 12 -5.88 0.61 7.58
N ALA A 13 -6.12 0.44 6.27
CA ALA A 13 -5.91 1.48 5.28
C ALA A 13 -6.93 2.61 5.46
N PRO A 14 -6.59 3.87 5.12
CA PRO A 14 -5.30 4.34 4.59
C PRO A 14 -4.20 4.48 5.65
N TRP A 15 -2.93 4.24 5.26
CA TRP A 15 -1.75 4.53 6.07
C TRP A 15 -0.87 5.62 5.41
N PRO A 16 -0.32 6.60 6.17
CA PRO A 16 -0.56 6.87 7.59
C PRO A 16 -2.02 7.20 7.87
N ARG A 17 -2.54 6.76 9.01
CA ARG A 17 -3.90 7.12 9.40
C ARG A 17 -3.97 8.65 9.48
N PRO A 18 -5.04 9.28 8.95
CA PRO A 18 -5.27 10.70 9.18
C PRO A 18 -5.18 10.99 10.67
N ARG A 19 -4.43 12.04 11.06
CA ARG A 19 -4.45 12.51 12.45
C ARG A 19 -5.88 12.97 12.77
N GLU A 20 -6.36 12.74 13.99
CA GLU A 20 -7.62 13.34 14.44
C GLU A 20 -7.56 14.86 14.19
N GLY A 21 -8.49 15.36 13.35
CA GLY A 21 -8.57 16.77 12.97
C GLY A 21 -7.91 17.16 11.64
N HIS A 22 -7.31 16.24 10.87
CA HIS A 22 -6.83 16.49 9.50
C HIS A 22 -7.63 15.64 8.49
N ASN A 23 -8.65 16.24 7.87
CA ASN A 23 -9.52 15.60 6.89
C ASN A 23 -9.00 15.76 5.44
N ASP A 24 -7.72 15.49 5.18
CA ASP A 24 -7.16 15.66 3.82
C ASP A 24 -7.45 14.47 2.90
N VAL A 25 -7.97 13.36 3.43
CA VAL A 25 -8.36 12.20 2.64
C VAL A 25 -9.68 11.70 3.20
N ALA A 26 -10.75 11.88 2.43
CA ALA A 26 -12.10 11.44 2.75
C ALA A 26 -12.07 10.01 3.30
N SER A 27 -12.50 9.86 4.54
CA SER A 27 -12.55 8.61 5.32
C SER A 27 -13.35 7.48 4.66
N ASP A 28 -14.06 7.79 3.57
CA ASP A 28 -15.13 6.94 3.05
C ASP A 28 -14.76 6.22 1.75
N ILE A 29 -13.57 6.45 1.18
CA ILE A 29 -13.14 5.79 -0.06
C ILE A 29 -11.76 5.15 0.11
N THR A 30 -11.73 3.93 0.66
CA THR A 30 -10.54 3.07 0.64
C THR A 30 -10.32 2.53 -0.77
N THR A 31 -9.73 3.34 -1.66
CA THR A 31 -9.34 2.85 -2.99
C THR A 31 -8.16 1.87 -2.87
N PRO A 32 -7.99 0.92 -3.81
CA PRO A 32 -6.87 -0.02 -3.82
C PRO A 32 -5.49 0.60 -3.54
N GLU A 33 -5.24 1.77 -4.12
CA GLU A 33 -3.96 2.49 -4.09
C GLU A 33 -3.66 3.08 -2.71
N THR A 34 -4.68 3.25 -1.86
CA THR A 34 -4.52 3.68 -0.47
C THR A 34 -4.05 2.56 0.46
N VAL A 35 -4.15 1.30 0.02
CA VAL A 35 -3.61 0.14 0.74
C VAL A 35 -2.12 0.04 0.46
N ARG A 36 -1.32 0.76 1.25
CA ARG A 36 0.15 0.84 1.09
C ARG A 36 0.88 0.05 2.16
N PHE A 37 1.94 -0.65 1.76
CA PHE A 37 2.77 -1.43 2.67
C PHE A 37 4.22 -1.52 2.21
N GLN A 38 5.11 -1.79 3.16
CA GLN A 38 6.50 -2.08 2.87
C GLN A 38 6.68 -3.59 2.70
N GLY A 39 7.12 -4.01 1.51
CA GLY A 39 7.70 -5.33 1.32
C GLY A 39 9.10 -5.34 1.93
N MET A 40 9.26 -6.01 3.07
CA MET A 40 10.53 -6.04 3.81
C MET A 40 11.69 -6.41 2.88
N ARG A 41 12.74 -5.57 2.87
CA ARG A 41 13.96 -5.73 2.06
C ARG A 41 13.75 -5.69 0.53
N VAL A 42 12.56 -5.30 0.06
CA VAL A 42 12.22 -5.23 -1.37
C VAL A 42 11.90 -3.79 -1.81
N ALA A 43 10.74 -3.26 -1.42
CA ALA A 43 10.24 -1.97 -1.89
C ALA A 43 8.97 -1.55 -1.10
N TYR A 44 8.46 -0.36 -1.38
CA TYR A 44 7.11 0.04 -0.99
C TYR A 44 6.13 -0.29 -2.11
N PHE A 45 4.96 -0.82 -1.74
CA PHE A 45 3.92 -1.28 -2.66
C PHE A 45 2.55 -0.70 -2.31
N CYS A 46 1.67 -0.64 -3.30
CA CYS A 46 0.23 -0.46 -3.14
C CYS A 46 -0.54 -1.54 -3.89
N LEU A 47 -1.84 -1.68 -3.61
CA LEU A 47 -2.68 -2.59 -4.37
C LEU A 47 -3.14 -1.92 -5.67
N ASP A 48 -3.12 -2.70 -6.74
CA ASP A 48 -3.50 -2.24 -8.07
C ASP A 48 -5.03 -2.20 -8.25
N ARG A 49 -5.51 -1.43 -9.23
CA ARG A 49 -6.95 -1.34 -9.56
C ARG A 49 -7.50 -2.64 -10.12
N ASP A 50 -6.69 -3.38 -10.86
CA ASP A 50 -7.08 -4.61 -11.56
C ASP A 50 -7.02 -5.84 -10.63
N ARG A 51 -6.77 -5.64 -9.32
CA ARG A 51 -6.79 -6.70 -8.32
C ARG A 51 -8.19 -7.32 -8.21
N THR A 52 -8.24 -8.64 -8.06
CA THR A 52 -9.47 -9.36 -7.68
C THR A 52 -9.30 -9.99 -6.30
N GLU A 53 -10.37 -10.58 -5.77
CA GLU A 53 -10.29 -11.33 -4.50
C GLU A 53 -9.38 -12.56 -4.62
N SER A 54 -9.35 -13.19 -5.80
CA SER A 54 -8.54 -14.36 -6.11
C SER A 54 -7.13 -14.02 -6.60
N ASN A 55 -6.94 -12.86 -7.22
CA ASN A 55 -5.66 -12.43 -7.80
C ASN A 55 -5.17 -11.14 -7.14
N LEU A 56 -4.16 -11.28 -6.28
CA LEU A 56 -3.51 -10.15 -5.65
C LEU A 56 -2.52 -9.50 -6.62
N VAL A 57 -2.87 -8.32 -7.15
CA VAL A 57 -1.98 -7.49 -7.97
C VAL A 57 -1.50 -6.30 -7.14
N SER A 58 -0.20 -6.03 -7.17
CA SER A 58 0.43 -4.94 -6.42
C SER A 58 1.39 -4.16 -7.31
N ASN A 59 1.33 -2.83 -7.20
CA ASN A 59 2.24 -1.93 -7.88
C ASN A 59 3.38 -1.51 -6.95
N ARG A 60 4.60 -1.51 -7.49
CA ARG A 60 5.77 -0.96 -6.78
C ARG A 60 5.72 0.56 -6.84
N ILE A 61 5.63 1.21 -5.68
CA ILE A 61 5.61 2.66 -5.55
C ILE A 61 7.03 3.21 -5.72
N VAL A 62 7.95 2.77 -4.85
CA VAL A 62 9.35 3.18 -4.83
C VAL A 62 10.23 2.07 -4.26
N SER A 63 11.51 2.03 -4.63
CA SER A 63 12.50 1.16 -4.00
C SER A 63 12.79 1.60 -2.56
N LEU A 64 13.36 0.70 -1.74
CA LEU A 64 13.72 1.04 -0.35
C LEU A 64 14.87 2.05 -0.25
N LYS A 65 15.75 2.05 -1.25
CA LYS A 65 16.90 2.94 -1.37
C LYS A 65 17.06 3.32 -2.83
N GLU A 66 17.62 4.49 -3.08
CA GLU A 66 18.14 4.82 -4.41
C GLU A 66 19.22 3.81 -4.78
N ASP A 67 19.16 3.34 -6.01
CA ASP A 67 20.21 2.51 -6.57
C ASP A 67 21.34 3.43 -7.01
N ALA A 68 22.37 3.55 -6.18
CA ALA A 68 23.52 4.43 -6.46
C ALA A 68 24.25 4.10 -7.78
N LYS A 69 23.96 2.96 -8.42
CA LYS A 69 24.52 2.55 -9.71
C LYS A 69 23.55 2.72 -10.89
N LYS A 70 22.32 3.18 -10.64
CA LYS A 70 21.35 3.59 -11.66
C LYS A 70 21.02 5.05 -11.42
N ALA A 71 21.92 5.91 -11.91
CA ALA A 71 21.64 7.33 -12.12
C ALA A 71 20.88 7.50 -13.44
#